data_AF-A0A972VH97-F1
#
_entry.id   AF-A0A972VH97-F1
#
_cell.length_a   1.000
_cell.length_b   1.000
_cell.length_c   1.000
_cell.angle_alpha   90.00
_cell.angle_beta   90.00
_cell.angle_gamma   90.00
#
_symmetry.space_group_name_H-M   'P 1'
#
loop_
_entity.id
_entity.type
_entity.pdbx_description
1 polymer ?
#
loop_
_entity_poly.entity_id
_entity_poly.type
_entity_poly.pdbx_seq_one_letter_code
_entity_poly.pdbx_strand_id
1 'polypeptide(L)' 'MAKLKTSILSDSEIAEIHKTSLHILERTGVVVHHDHMLVLLAEAGATVDAHAKHARLPESLVMESVEKAGKQ' A
#
# COMPACT_ATOMS: atom_id res chain seq x y z
N MET A 1 -6.49 28.56 -13.55
CA MET A 1 -5.08 28.90 -13.27
C MET A 1 -4.24 27.66 -13.55
N ALA A 2 -3.19 27.76 -14.37
CA ALA A 2 -2.34 26.60 -14.66
C ALA A 2 -1.49 26.27 -13.43
N LYS A 3 -1.62 25.04 -12.91
CA LYS A 3 -0.83 24.54 -11.79
C LYS A 3 0.56 24.19 -12.32
N LEU A 4 1.60 24.91 -11.89
CA LEU A 4 2.98 24.54 -12.22
C LEU A 4 3.25 23.15 -11.63
N LYS A 5 3.51 22.15 -12.49
CA LYS A 5 3.92 20.81 -12.09
C LYS A 5 5.38 20.65 -12.48
N THR A 6 6.26 20.54 -11.50
CA THR A 6 7.65 20.10 -11.71
C THR A 6 7.68 18.58 -11.61
N SER A 7 8.30 17.92 -12.58
CA SER A 7 8.52 16.47 -12.57
C SER A 7 10.01 16.19 -12.72
N ILE A 8 10.57 15.50 -11.73
CA ILE A 8 11.97 15.05 -11.73
C ILE A 8 12.09 13.60 -12.19
N LEU A 9 10.98 12.85 -12.14
CA LEU A 9 10.87 11.47 -12.58
C LEU A 9 10.06 11.41 -13.87
N SER A 10 10.42 10.47 -14.74
CA SER A 10 9.64 10.08 -15.90
C SER A 10 8.44 9.21 -15.49
N ASP A 11 7.47 9.08 -16.39
CA ASP A 11 6.31 8.21 -16.15
C ASP A 11 6.72 6.74 -15.99
N SER A 12 7.80 6.30 -16.64
CA SER A 12 8.32 4.93 -16.48
C SER A 12 8.97 4.72 -15.12
N GLU A 13 9.71 5.70 -14.61
CA GLU A 13 10.30 5.64 -13.26
C GLU A 13 9.20 5.64 -12.19
N ILE A 14 8.13 6.42 -12.38
CA ILE A 14 6.96 6.40 -11.50
C ILE A 14 6.28 5.02 -11.51
N ALA A 15 6.08 4.45 -12.69
CA ALA A 15 5.48 3.12 -12.84
C ALA A 15 6.34 2.02 -12.18
N GLU A 16 7.66 2.12 -12.29
CA GLU A 16 8.60 1.19 -11.67
C GLU A 16 8.56 1.29 -10.13
N ILE A 17 8.55 2.50 -9.58
CA ILE A 17 8.41 2.73 -8.14
C ILE A 17 7.07 2.18 -7.65
N HIS A 18 5.99 2.44 -8.37
CA HIS A 18 4.66 1.95 -8.02
C HIS A 18 4.61 0.42 -7.95
N LYS A 19 5.06 -0.25 -9.02
CA LYS A 19 5.11 -1.71 -9.09
C LYS A 19 6.01 -2.31 -7.99
N THR A 20 7.17 -1.71 -7.75
CA THR A 20 8.10 -2.18 -6.71
C THR A 20 7.52 -2.01 -5.32
N SER A 21 6.82 -0.88 -5.08
CA SER A 21 6.14 -0.63 -3.81
C SER A 21 5.05 -1.66 -3.53
N LEU A 22 4.22 -1.98 -4.53
CA LEU A 22 3.19 -3.03 -4.42
C LEU A 22 3.81 -4.39 -4.14
N HIS A 23 4.90 -4.74 -4.84
CA HIS A 23 5.63 -6.00 -4.61
C HIS A 23 6.18 -6.11 -3.18
N ILE A 24 6.70 -5.02 -2.63
CA ILE A 24 7.17 -4.96 -1.24
C ILE A 24 6.00 -5.18 -0.28
N LEU A 25 4.89 -4.46 -0.46
CA LEU A 25 3.74 -4.59 0.43
C LEU A 25 3.10 -5.98 0.38
N GLU A 26 3.08 -6.62 -0.80
CA GLU A 26 2.53 -7.96 -0.98
C GLU A 26 3.43 -9.05 -0.40
N ARG A 27 4.76 -8.97 -0.62
CA ARG A 27 5.68 -10.06 -0.25
C ARG A 27 6.38 -9.83 1.07
N THR A 28 6.87 -8.62 1.27
CA THR A 28 7.57 -8.24 2.50
C THR A 28 6.56 -7.85 3.55
N GLY A 29 5.55 -7.02 3.23
CA GLY A 29 4.56 -6.53 4.18
C GLY A 29 5.10 -5.52 5.19
N VAL A 30 4.36 -5.32 6.28
CA VAL A 30 4.65 -4.33 7.33
C VAL A 30 4.41 -4.92 8.72
N VAL A 31 5.16 -4.44 9.71
CA VAL A 31 4.93 -4.75 11.12
C VAL A 31 3.92 -3.77 11.71
N VAL A 32 2.90 -4.30 12.38
CA VAL A 32 1.84 -3.54 13.04
C VAL A 32 1.69 -4.04 14.48
N HIS A 33 2.21 -3.28 15.43
CA HIS A 33 2.26 -3.68 16.85
C HIS A 33 0.91 -3.67 17.57
N HIS A 34 -0.11 -3.03 17.00
CA HIS A 34 -1.42 -2.92 17.62
C HIS A 34 -2.33 -4.08 17.21
N ASP A 35 -2.73 -4.91 18.16
CA ASP A 35 -3.46 -6.16 17.90
C ASP A 35 -4.79 -5.95 17.19
N HIS A 36 -5.57 -4.95 17.62
CA HIS A 36 -6.83 -4.62 16.96
C HIS A 36 -6.61 -4.15 15.50
N MET A 37 -5.48 -3.52 15.19
CA MET A 37 -5.20 -3.08 13.81
C MET A 37 -4.87 -4.26 12.91
N LEU A 38 -4.20 -5.28 13.43
CA LEU A 38 -3.97 -6.53 12.70
C LEU A 38 -5.28 -7.23 12.35
N VAL A 39 -6.26 -7.23 13.27
CA VAL A 39 -7.61 -7.77 13.00
C VAL A 39 -8.28 -7.00 11.88
N LEU A 40 -8.31 -5.66 11.96
CA LEU A 40 -8.91 -4.82 10.91
C LEU A 40 -8.24 -5.02 9.55
N LEU A 41 -6.92 -5.19 9.50
CA LEU A 41 -6.20 -5.48 8.27
C LEU A 41 -6.57 -6.85 7.70
N ALA A 42 -6.70 -7.88 8.54
CA ALA A 42 -7.14 -9.20 8.12
C ALA A 42 -8.58 -9.17 7.57
N GLU A 43 -9.49 -8.47 8.23
CA GLU A 43 -10.87 -8.26 7.78
C GLU A 43 -10.94 -7.52 6.44
N ALA A 44 -10.01 -6.59 6.21
CA ALA A 44 -9.86 -5.90 4.93
C ALA A 44 -9.23 -6.76 3.83
N GLY A 45 -8.75 -7.98 4.13
CA GLY A 45 -8.17 -8.91 3.15
C GLY A 45 -6.65 -9.01 3.15
N ALA A 46 -5.96 -8.43 4.15
CA ALA A 46 -4.53 -8.64 4.33
C ALA A 46 -4.23 -10.05 4.86
N THR A 47 -3.07 -10.59 4.49
CA THR A 47 -2.56 -11.82 5.12
C THR A 47 -1.79 -11.46 6.38
N VAL A 48 -2.26 -11.89 7.54
CA VAL A 48 -1.72 -11.48 8.86
C VAL A 48 -1.09 -12.65 9.60
N ASP A 49 0.12 -12.42 10.12
CA ASP A 49 0.75 -13.21 11.16
C ASP A 49 0.63 -12.46 12.49
N ALA A 50 -0.31 -12.87 13.33
CA ALA A 50 -0.59 -12.23 14.61
C ALA A 50 0.52 -12.45 15.66
N HIS A 51 1.31 -13.52 15.53
CA HIS A 51 2.42 -13.83 16.41
C HIS A 51 3.61 -12.91 16.08
N ALA A 52 3.94 -12.78 14.79
CA ALA A 52 5.00 -11.89 14.31
C ALA A 52 4.58 -10.41 14.23
N LYS A 53 3.32 -10.09 14.53
CA LYS A 53 2.73 -8.74 14.40
C LYS A 53 2.90 -8.18 12.99
N HIS A 54 2.65 -8.99 11.98
CA HIS A 54 3.06 -8.71 10.61
C HIS A 54 1.90 -8.86 9.63
N ALA A 55 1.72 -7.92 8.71
CA ALA A 55 0.66 -7.91 7.70
C ALA A 55 1.24 -7.76 6.29
N ARG A 56 0.85 -8.65 5.36
CA ARG A 56 1.11 -8.54 3.93
C ARG A 56 -0.14 -8.04 3.23
N LEU A 57 0.02 -7.04 2.36
CA LEU A 57 -1.08 -6.33 1.70
C LEU A 57 -1.07 -6.67 0.21
N PRO A 58 -2.05 -7.45 -0.28
CA PRO A 58 -2.18 -7.72 -1.71
C PRO A 58 -2.39 -6.44 -2.52
N GLU A 59 -1.93 -6.43 -3.78
CA GLU A 59 -2.08 -5.28 -4.67
C GLU A 59 -3.54 -4.81 -4.80
N SER A 60 -4.49 -5.74 -4.90
CA SER A 60 -5.92 -5.43 -4.99
C SER A 60 -6.41 -4.60 -3.80
N LEU A 61 -6.04 -4.99 -2.59
CA LEU A 61 -6.40 -4.27 -1.36
C LEU A 61 -5.79 -2.87 -1.34
N VAL A 62 -4.51 -2.75 -1.72
CA VAL A 62 -3.83 -1.45 -1.76
C VAL A 62 -4.50 -0.52 -2.77
N MET A 63 -4.78 -1.01 -3.98
CA MET A 63 -5.38 -0.19 -5.03
C MET A 63 -6.82 0.22 -4.71
N GLU A 64 -7.64 -0.69 -4.18
CA GLU A 64 -8.98 -0.37 -3.70
C GLU A 64 -8.94 0.71 -2.59
N SER A 65 -7.96 0.64 -1.69
CA SER A 65 -7.78 1.63 -0.63
C SER A 65 -7.36 3.00 -1.17
N VAL A 66 -6.47 3.04 -2.17
CA VAL A 66 -6.03 4.28 -2.83
C VAL A 66 -7.19 4.96 -3.57
N GLU A 67 -8.01 4.18 -4.28
CA GLU A 67 -9.21 4.69 -4.94
C GLU A 67 -10.21 5.30 -3.94
N LYS A 68 -10.46 4.60 -2.83
CA LYS A 68 -11.36 5.07 -1.76
C LYS A 68 -10.86 6.33 -1.03
N ALA A 69 -9.55 6.57 -1.01
CA ALA A 69 -8.96 7.73 -0.31
C ALA A 69 -9.37 9.08 -0.92
N GLY A 70 -9.92 9.10 -2.14
CA GLY A 70 -10.68 10.22 -2.68
C GLY A 70 -9.89 11.50 -2.98
N LYS A 71 -8.55 11.42 -3.05
CA LYS A 71 -7.71 12.59 -3.34
C LYS A 71 -7.87 13.02 -4.81
N GLN A 72 -8.37 14.25 -5.02
CA GLN A 72 -8.50 14.92 -6.33
C GLN A 72 -7.37 15.94 -6.54
#